data_AF-A0A1I3MER8-F1
#
_entry.id   AF-A0A1I3MER8-F1
#
_cell.length_a   1.000
_cell.length_b   1.000
_cell.length_c   1.000
_cell.angle_alpha   90.00
_cell.angle_beta   90.00
_cell.angle_gamma   90.00
#
_symmetry.space_group_name_H-M   'P 1'
#
loop_
_entity.id
_entity.type
_entity.pdbx_description
1 polymer ?
#
loop_
_entity_poly.entity_id
_entity_poly.type
_entity_poly.pdbx_seq_one_letter_code
_entity_poly.pdbx_strand_id
1 'polypeptide(L)'
;MSYTILMYLHLATILPAFVLGTLSFILKKGTVTHKIIGRIYMILMLLTAFITLFMPSFIGPQLFNHFGWIHLFSFLTIYTVPTAYTAIKKGDVRRHKIKMIGLYVGAMLIAGAFTFVPGRYMHTLFFT
;
A
#
# COMPACT_ATOMS: atom_id res chain seq x y z
N MET A 1 10.82 -1.95 -18.43
CA MET A 1 10.36 -0.61 -18.00
C MET A 1 11.51 0.06 -17.25
N SER A 2 11.79 1.35 -17.46
CA SER A 2 12.77 2.06 -16.63
C SER A 2 12.26 2.14 -15.17
N TYR A 3 13.16 2.01 -14.19
CA TYR A 3 12.85 2.12 -12.76
C TYR A 3 12.06 3.40 -12.44
N THR A 4 12.43 4.52 -13.07
CA THR A 4 11.79 5.82 -12.89
C THR A 4 10.30 5.81 -13.25
N ILE A 5 9.93 5.06 -14.30
CA ILE A 5 8.53 4.93 -14.72
C ILE A 5 7.74 4.16 -13.64
N LEU A 6 8.29 3.04 -13.15
CA LEU A 6 7.65 2.27 -12.09
C LEU A 6 7.51 3.09 -10.80
N MET A 7 8.53 3.90 -10.46
CA MET A 7 8.49 4.80 -9.32
C MET A 7 7.36 5.83 -9.45
N TYR A 8 7.21 6.49 -10.60
CA TYR A 8 6.14 7.47 -10.79
C TYR A 8 4.75 6.82 -10.81
N LEU A 9 4.59 5.64 -11.41
CA LEU A 9 3.34 4.88 -11.35
C LEU A 9 3.00 4.45 -9.91
N HIS A 10 4.01 4.04 -9.14
CA HIS A 10 3.85 3.73 -7.72
C HIS A 10 3.38 4.96 -6.95
N LEU A 11 4.04 6.12 -7.12
CA LEU A 11 3.66 7.38 -6.48
C LEU A 11 2.24 7.83 -6.86
N ALA A 12 1.89 7.74 -8.15
CA ALA A 12 0.58 8.10 -8.67
C ALA A 12 -0.56 7.25 -8.10
N THR A 13 -0.27 6.03 -7.62
CA THR A 13 -1.26 5.14 -7.00
C THR A 13 -1.26 5.25 -5.48
N ILE A 14 -0.09 5.28 -4.84
CA ILE A 14 0.04 5.24 -3.38
C ILE A 14 -0.33 6.57 -2.72
N LEU A 15 -0.05 7.72 -3.36
CA LEU A 15 -0.37 9.03 -2.77
C LEU A 15 -1.89 9.26 -2.66
N PRO A 16 -2.71 9.03 -3.73
CA PRO A 16 -4.16 9.07 -3.57
C PRO A 16 -4.68 7.98 -2.61
N ALA A 17 -4.07 6.78 -2.60
CA ALA A 17 -4.45 5.73 -1.65
C ALA A 17 -4.24 6.18 -0.20
N PHE A 18 -3.15 6.87 0.09
CA PHE A 18 -2.88 7.45 1.41
C PHE A 18 -3.98 8.42 1.84
N VAL A 19 -4.34 9.36 0.97
CA VAL A 19 -5.41 10.33 1.26
C VAL A 19 -6.74 9.63 1.48
N LEU A 20 -7.15 8.74 0.57
CA LEU A 20 -8.44 8.03 0.65
C LEU A 20 -8.52 7.06 1.83
N GLY A 21 -7.42 6.39 2.17
CA GLY A 21 -7.31 5.55 3.35
C GLY A 21 -7.50 6.37 4.63
N THR A 22 -6.85 7.54 4.72
CA THR A 22 -6.99 8.48 5.85
C THR A 22 -8.43 8.96 5.99
N LEU A 23 -9.03 9.40 4.89
CA LEU A 23 -10.44 9.82 4.86
C LEU A 23 -11.38 8.69 5.30
N SER A 24 -11.09 7.44 4.93
CA SER A 24 -11.91 6.28 5.35
C SER A 24 -11.94 6.08 6.86
N PHE A 25 -10.87 6.46 7.58
CA PHE A 25 -10.84 6.41 9.06
C PHE A 25 -11.64 7.54 9.71
N ILE A 26 -11.72 8.70 9.07
CA ILE A 26 -12.45 9.86 9.60
C ILE A 26 -13.96 9.69 9.34
N LEU A 27 -14.32 9.29 8.11
CA LEU A 27 -15.71 9.22 7.68
C LEU A 27 -16.57 8.25 8.50
N LYS A 28 -17.88 8.53 8.52
CA LYS A 28 -18.88 7.62 9.11
C LYS A 28 -18.91 6.31 8.32
N LYS A 29 -18.65 5.21 9.03
CA LYS A 29 -18.51 3.87 8.47
C LYS A 29 -19.87 3.35 8.00
N GLY A 30 -19.88 2.54 6.94
CA GLY A 30 -21.11 1.96 6.37
C GLY A 30 -21.91 2.89 5.44
N THR A 31 -21.58 4.17 5.35
CA THR A 31 -22.18 5.11 4.38
C THR A 31 -21.81 4.77 2.93
N VAL A 32 -22.59 5.28 1.97
CA VAL A 32 -22.27 5.14 0.53
C VAL A 32 -20.89 5.74 0.24
N THR A 33 -20.59 6.92 0.80
CA THR A 33 -19.30 7.59 0.68
C THR A 33 -18.14 6.73 1.18
N HIS A 34 -18.26 6.15 2.38
CA HIS A 34 -17.24 5.24 2.93
C HIS A 34 -17.03 4.01 2.02
N LYS A 35 -18.11 3.44 1.47
CA LYS A 35 -18.03 2.29 0.57
C LYS A 35 -17.31 2.62 -0.75
N ILE A 36 -17.59 3.78 -1.35
CA ILE A 36 -16.95 4.22 -2.60
C ILE A 36 -15.46 4.47 -2.36
N ILE A 37 -15.13 5.28 -1.35
CA ILE A 37 -13.74 5.60 -1.01
C ILE A 37 -12.95 4.34 -0.67
N GLY A 38 -13.52 3.45 0.15
CA GLY A 38 -12.88 2.17 0.49
C GLY A 38 -12.61 1.28 -0.72
N ARG A 39 -13.50 1.25 -1.72
CA ARG A 39 -13.28 0.50 -2.97
C ARG A 39 -12.14 1.09 -3.79
N ILE A 40 -12.13 2.41 -3.99
CA ILE A 40 -11.07 3.09 -4.74
C ILE A 40 -9.72 2.88 -4.04
N TYR A 41 -9.68 3.06 -2.71
CA TYR A 41 -8.51 2.77 -1.89
C TYR A 41 -7.99 1.34 -2.11
N MET A 42 -8.86 0.33 -2.02
CA MET A 42 -8.47 -1.08 -2.22
C MET A 42 -7.91 -1.35 -3.63
N ILE A 43 -8.49 -0.75 -4.68
CA ILE A 43 -8.00 -0.87 -6.05
C ILE A 43 -6.61 -0.25 -6.17
N LEU A 44 -6.42 0.96 -5.65
CA LEU A 44 -5.13 1.63 -5.69
C LEU A 44 -4.06 0.84 -4.94
N MET A 45 -4.37 0.31 -3.74
CA MET A 45 -3.44 -0.53 -2.99
C MET A 45 -3.03 -1.79 -3.76
N LEU A 46 -3.95 -2.42 -4.49
CA LEU A 46 -3.61 -3.56 -5.35
C LEU A 46 -2.68 -3.13 -6.49
N LEU A 47 -3.00 -2.05 -7.19
CA LEU A 47 -2.14 -1.52 -8.27
C LEU A 47 -0.73 -1.20 -7.76
N THR A 48 -0.63 -0.49 -6.64
CA THR A 48 0.64 -0.22 -5.96
C THR A 48 1.39 -1.52 -5.67
N ALA A 49 0.74 -2.52 -5.07
CA ALA A 49 1.38 -3.78 -4.74
C ALA A 49 1.92 -4.50 -5.98
N PHE A 50 1.16 -4.55 -7.08
CA PHE A 50 1.64 -5.12 -8.34
C PHE A 50 2.83 -4.34 -8.91
N ILE A 51 2.78 -3.01 -8.95
CA ILE A 51 3.89 -2.18 -9.43
C ILE A 51 5.16 -2.46 -8.64
N THR A 52 5.07 -2.52 -7.30
CA THR A 52 6.24 -2.76 -6.43
C THR A 52 6.87 -4.14 -6.63
N LEU A 53 6.13 -5.16 -7.09
CA LEU A 53 6.72 -6.47 -7.43
C LEU A 53 7.68 -6.39 -8.62
N PHE A 54 7.57 -5.39 -9.48
CA PHE A 54 8.49 -5.14 -10.60
C PHE A 54 9.60 -4.15 -10.25
N MET A 55 9.59 -3.57 -9.05
CA MET A 55 10.66 -2.68 -8.57
C MET A 55 11.71 -3.49 -7.81
N PRO A 56 12.98 -3.46 -8.22
CA PRO A 56 14.06 -4.10 -7.46
C PRO A 56 14.17 -3.49 -6.06
N SER A 57 14.44 -4.33 -5.07
CA SER A 57 14.80 -3.85 -3.74
C SER A 57 16.21 -3.29 -3.78
N PHE A 58 16.47 -2.26 -2.98
CA PHE A 58 17.82 -1.72 -2.75
C PHE A 58 18.18 -1.73 -1.25
N ILE A 59 17.36 -2.38 -0.43
CA ILE A 59 17.56 -2.47 1.03
C ILE A 59 17.69 -3.94 1.43
N GLY A 60 18.75 -4.23 2.19
CA GLY A 60 18.99 -5.53 2.79
C GLY A 60 19.35 -6.63 1.78
N PRO A 61 19.41 -7.89 2.24
CA PRO A 61 19.63 -9.05 1.38
C PRO A 61 18.58 -9.15 0.28
N GLN A 62 19.02 -9.56 -0.91
CA GLN A 62 18.14 -9.76 -2.06
C GLN A 62 18.13 -11.23 -2.47
N LEU A 63 16.95 -11.72 -2.79
CA LEU A 63 16.75 -12.97 -3.50
C LEU A 63 16.67 -12.67 -5.01
N PHE A 64 17.42 -13.43 -5.81
CA PHE A 64 17.51 -13.26 -7.27
C PHE A 64 17.92 -11.85 -7.73
N ASN A 65 18.68 -11.10 -6.92
CA ASN A 65 19.04 -9.70 -7.20
C ASN A 65 17.82 -8.79 -7.44
N HIS A 66 16.67 -9.12 -6.84
CA HIS A 66 15.42 -8.37 -7.06
C HIS A 66 14.57 -8.29 -5.81
N PHE A 67 14.16 -9.43 -5.25
CA PHE A 67 13.20 -9.48 -4.14
C PHE A 67 13.92 -9.25 -2.82
N GLY A 68 13.54 -8.21 -2.09
CA GLY A 68 13.97 -7.97 -0.71
C GLY A 68 12.83 -8.19 0.29
N TRP A 69 13.15 -8.07 1.58
CA TRP A 69 12.16 -8.19 2.66
C TRP A 69 10.96 -7.24 2.51
N ILE A 70 11.16 -6.09 1.88
CA ILE A 70 10.10 -5.10 1.63
C ILE A 70 9.01 -5.61 0.67
N HIS A 71 9.32 -6.56 -0.22
CA HIS A 71 8.31 -7.15 -1.13
C HIS A 71 7.26 -7.98 -0.39
N LEU A 72 7.55 -8.39 0.85
CA LEU A 72 6.56 -9.06 1.69
C LEU A 72 5.32 -8.18 1.91
N PHE A 73 5.48 -6.85 2.00
CA PHE A 73 4.34 -5.93 2.08
C PHE A 73 3.46 -5.96 0.83
N SER A 74 4.05 -6.15 -0.35
CA SER A 74 3.32 -6.30 -1.62
C SER A 74 2.49 -7.58 -1.62
N PHE A 75 3.09 -8.72 -1.27
CA PHE A 75 2.37 -9.99 -1.16
C PHE A 75 1.26 -9.96 -0.11
N LEU A 76 1.55 -9.39 1.07
CA LEU A 76 0.57 -9.18 2.13
C LEU A 76 -0.59 -8.29 1.66
N THR A 77 -0.32 -7.26 0.87
CA THR A 77 -1.36 -6.39 0.30
C THR A 77 -2.26 -7.16 -0.68
N ILE A 78 -1.65 -7.89 -1.62
CA ILE A 78 -2.37 -8.72 -2.61
C ILE A 78 -3.25 -9.76 -1.91
N TYR A 79 -2.82 -10.32 -0.79
CA TYR A 79 -3.64 -11.23 0.01
C TYR A 79 -4.71 -10.50 0.85
N THR A 80 -4.35 -9.39 1.48
CA THR A 80 -5.19 -8.69 2.47
C THR A 80 -6.38 -8.00 1.82
N VAL A 81 -6.21 -7.40 0.63
CA VAL A 81 -7.30 -6.65 -0.02
C VAL A 81 -8.48 -7.56 -0.40
N PRO A 82 -8.32 -8.66 -1.15
CA PRO A 82 -9.43 -9.55 -1.49
C PRO A 82 -10.08 -10.18 -0.25
N THR A 83 -9.26 -10.54 0.75
CA THR A 83 -9.77 -11.13 1.99
C THR A 83 -10.50 -10.12 2.89
N ALA A 84 -10.14 -8.84 2.83
CA ALA A 84 -10.89 -7.76 3.50
C ALA A 84 -12.21 -7.45 2.81
N TYR A 85 -12.23 -7.51 1.48
CA TYR A 85 -13.44 -7.32 0.70
C TYR A 85 -14.44 -8.47 0.89
N THR A 86 -13.95 -9.71 0.89
CA THR A 86 -14.81 -10.88 1.18
C THR A 86 -15.33 -10.86 2.62
N ALA A 87 -14.54 -10.42 3.60
CA ALA A 87 -14.99 -10.26 4.98
C ALA A 87 -16.18 -9.29 5.09
N ILE A 88 -16.08 -8.09 4.49
CA ILE A 88 -17.20 -7.13 4.54
C ILE A 88 -18.42 -7.61 3.76
N LYS A 89 -18.24 -8.33 2.64
CA LYS A 89 -19.36 -8.97 1.91
C LYS A 89 -20.11 -9.99 2.76
N LYS A 90 -19.41 -10.70 3.65
CA LYS A 90 -19.99 -11.66 4.60
C LYS A 90 -20.56 -11.00 5.86
N GLY A 91 -20.55 -9.67 5.96
CA GLY A 91 -20.96 -8.94 7.15
C GLY A 91 -19.95 -8.98 8.30
N ASP A 92 -18.75 -9.54 8.11
CA ASP A 92 -17.71 -9.61 9.13
C ASP A 92 -16.93 -8.28 9.19
N VAL A 93 -17.58 -7.30 9.84
CA VAL A 93 -17.06 -5.94 10.00
C VAL A 93 -15.76 -5.94 10.82
N ARG A 94 -15.64 -6.81 11.82
CA ARG A 94 -14.45 -6.89 12.68
C ARG A 94 -13.23 -7.29 11.86
N ARG A 95 -13.31 -8.37 11.07
CA ARG A 95 -12.18 -8.80 10.22
C ARG A 95 -11.87 -7.78 9.13
N HIS A 96 -12.89 -7.19 8.51
CA HIS A 96 -12.68 -6.10 7.54
C HIS A 96 -11.87 -4.95 8.18
N LYS A 97 -12.30 -4.46 9.35
CA LYS A 97 -11.63 -3.36 10.06
C LYS A 97 -10.17 -3.68 10.38
N ILE A 98 -9.89 -4.87 10.95
CA ILE A 98 -8.52 -5.28 11.30
C ILE A 98 -7.63 -5.30 10.05
N LYS A 99 -8.12 -5.88 8.94
CA LYS A 99 -7.38 -5.95 7.68
C LYS A 99 -7.14 -4.57 7.07
N MET A 100 -8.11 -3.66 7.11
CA MET A 100 -7.93 -2.29 6.59
C MET A 100 -6.93 -1.48 7.43
N ILE A 101 -6.97 -1.61 8.78
CA ILE A 101 -5.98 -0.98 9.66
C ILE A 101 -4.59 -1.55 9.40
N GLY A 102 -4.45 -2.88 9.36
CA GLY A 102 -3.18 -3.56 9.11
C GLY A 102 -2.59 -3.18 7.74
N LEU A 103 -3.43 -3.08 6.72
CA LEU A 103 -3.02 -2.65 5.38
C LEU A 103 -2.51 -1.20 5.39
N TYR A 104 -3.22 -0.28 6.03
CA TYR A 104 -2.83 1.12 6.10
C TYR A 104 -1.53 1.32 6.92
N VAL A 105 -1.44 0.73 8.11
CA VAL A 105 -0.26 0.89 8.97
C VAL A 105 0.94 0.14 8.41
N GLY A 106 0.78 -1.14 8.05
CA GLY A 106 1.89 -1.96 7.58
C GLY A 106 2.33 -1.62 6.17
N ALA A 107 1.44 -1.80 5.19
CA ALA A 107 1.80 -1.71 3.78
C ALA A 107 1.91 -0.29 3.25
N MET A 108 1.58 0.73 4.04
CA MET A 108 1.67 2.13 3.62
C MET A 108 2.48 2.99 4.59
N LEU A 109 2.18 3.05 5.89
CA LEU A 109 2.99 3.86 6.81
C LEU A 109 4.38 3.27 7.04
N ILE A 110 4.46 2.01 7.46
CA ILE A 110 5.75 1.35 7.73
C ILE A 110 6.54 1.19 6.42
N ALA A 111 5.90 0.70 5.36
CA ALA A 111 6.55 0.61 4.04
C ALA A 111 7.01 1.98 3.51
N GLY A 112 6.20 3.02 3.68
CA GLY A 112 6.54 4.40 3.33
C GLY A 112 7.71 4.94 4.14
N ALA A 113 7.79 4.66 5.44
CA ALA A 113 8.91 5.06 6.29
C ALA A 113 10.26 4.52 5.76
N PHE A 114 10.31 3.30 5.22
CA PHE A 114 11.51 2.73 4.60
C PHE A 114 11.98 3.48 3.33
N THR A 115 11.18 4.40 2.78
CA THR A 115 11.60 5.26 1.67
C THR A 115 12.44 6.44 2.12
N PHE A 116 12.42 6.78 3.42
CA PHE A 116 13.21 7.88 4.02
C PHE A 116 14.56 7.40 4.58
N VAL A 117 14.95 6.15 4.37
CA VAL A 117 16.30 5.67 4.71
C VAL A 117 17.33 6.36 3.79
N PRO A 118 18.53 6.76 4.30
CA PRO A 118 19.58 7.36 3.47
C PRO A 118 19.87 6.54 2.21
N GLY A 119 20.06 7.22 1.08
CA GLY A 119 20.27 6.59 -0.24
C GLY A 119 18.98 6.24 -0.99
N ARG A 120 17.81 6.65 -0.49
CA ARG A 120 16.49 6.46 -1.13
C ARG A 120 15.91 7.81 -1.57
N TYR A 121 15.04 7.76 -2.57
CA TYR A 121 14.50 8.95 -3.24
C TYR A 121 13.81 9.94 -2.30
N MET A 122 13.00 9.49 -1.32
CA MET A 122 12.35 10.41 -0.38
C MET A 122 13.36 11.04 0.58
N HIS A 123 14.39 10.32 1.04
CA HIS A 123 15.43 10.93 1.86
C HIS A 123 16.15 12.06 1.11
N THR A 124 16.54 11.82 -0.15
CA THR A 124 17.20 12.84 -0.99
C THR A 124 16.31 14.03 -1.32
N LEU A 125 14.99 13.88 -1.28
CA LEU A 125 14.06 14.97 -1.57
C LEU A 125 13.84 15.89 -0.36
N PHE A 126 13.91 15.35 0.86
CA PHE A 126 13.50 16.05 2.08
C PHE A 126 14.65 16.40 3.04
N PHE A 127 15.79 15.70 2.97
CA PHE A 127 16.88 15.83 3.94
C PHE A 127 18.25 16.13 3.31
N THR A 128 18.31 16.36 2.00
CA THR A 128 19.54 16.66 1.26
C THR A 128 19.22 17.76 0.26
#